data_AF-A0A8T4PAJ0-F1
#
_entry.id   AF-A0A8T4PAJ0-F1
#
_cell.length_a   1.000
_cell.length_b   1.000
_cell.length_c   1.000
_cell.angle_alpha   90.00
_cell.angle_beta   90.00
_cell.angle_gamma   90.00
#
_symmetry.space_group_name_H-M   'P 1'
#
loop_
_entity.id
_entity.type
_entity.pdbx_description
1 polymer ?
#
loop_
_entity_poly.entity_id
_entity_poly.type
_entity_poly.pdbx_seq_one_letter_code
_entity_poly.pdbx_strand_id
1 'polypeptide(L)'
;MKVEVHKRNLKESLAVLEECIEKGLIERQRTIGFSTSAACADMLEILLHEKNLIDPGFIINHEWLKSKNKIKEKFPFDFSKKEEILSLIYKIEEKRNILCYGKPQKEEEIREILNNFNKLRKIFLEVGVDAE
;
A
#
# COMPACT_ATOMS: atom_id res chain seq x y z
N MET A 1 -9.39 -10.85 7.04
CA MET A 1 -9.33 -12.12 6.27
C MET A 1 -8.34 -13.06 6.97
N LYS A 2 -8.05 -14.28 6.50
CA LYS A 2 -6.84 -14.97 7.00
C LYS A 2 -5.59 -14.24 6.47
N VAL A 3 -4.54 -14.09 7.29
CA VAL A 3 -3.25 -13.48 6.90
C VAL A 3 -2.70 -14.07 5.61
N GLU A 4 -2.87 -15.37 5.38
CA GLU A 4 -2.46 -16.08 4.17
C GLU A 4 -3.07 -15.48 2.89
N VAL A 5 -4.32 -15.01 2.95
CA VAL A 5 -4.97 -14.41 1.78
C VAL A 5 -4.38 -13.03 1.49
N HIS A 6 -4.08 -12.24 2.53
CA HIS A 6 -3.39 -10.96 2.36
C HIS A 6 -1.98 -11.16 1.78
N LYS A 7 -1.24 -12.17 2.24
CA LYS A 7 0.07 -12.54 1.66
C LYS A 7 -0.03 -12.91 0.18
N ARG A 8 -1.06 -13.68 -0.20
CA ARG A 8 -1.31 -14.02 -1.61
C ARG A 8 -1.65 -12.78 -2.44
N ASN A 9 -2.56 -11.93 -1.97
CA ASN A 9 -2.95 -10.69 -2.68
C ASN A 9 -1.77 -9.72 -2.82
N LEU A 10 -0.90 -9.66 -1.80
CA LEU A 10 0.34 -8.89 -1.85
C LEU A 10 1.26 -9.43 -2.96
N LYS A 11 1.50 -10.75 -3.02
CA LYS A 11 2.28 -11.37 -4.09
C LYS A 11 1.73 -11.05 -5.49
N GLU A 12 0.41 -11.16 -5.66
CA GLU A 12 -0.26 -10.82 -6.92
C GLU A 12 -0.04 -9.34 -7.28
N SER A 13 -0.22 -8.43 -6.32
CA SER A 13 -0.04 -6.99 -6.55
C SER A 13 1.41 -6.65 -6.91
N LEU A 14 2.39 -7.30 -6.28
CA LEU A 14 3.82 -7.11 -6.57
C LEU A 14 4.17 -7.61 -7.99
N ALA A 15 3.72 -8.81 -8.37
CA ALA A 15 3.93 -9.33 -9.71
C ALA A 15 3.33 -8.43 -10.79
N VAL A 16 2.11 -7.91 -10.55
CA VAL A 16 1.47 -6.95 -11.47
C VAL A 16 2.26 -5.65 -11.57
N LEU A 17 2.82 -5.15 -10.46
CA LEU A 17 3.65 -3.94 -10.47
C LEU A 17 4.92 -4.13 -11.28
N GLU A 18 5.58 -5.28 -11.17
CA GLU A 18 6.76 -5.62 -11.98
C GLU A 18 6.43 -5.64 -13.48
N GLU A 19 5.34 -6.32 -13.86
CA GLU A 19 4.86 -6.32 -15.25
C GLU A 19 4.57 -4.89 -15.76
N CYS A 20 3.99 -4.04 -14.92
CA CYS A 20 3.68 -2.66 -15.28
C CYS A 20 4.95 -1.82 -15.50
N ILE A 21 5.99 -2.05 -14.70
CA ILE A 21 7.28 -1.37 -14.82
C ILE A 21 7.95 -1.76 -16.14
N GLU A 22 7.91 -3.04 -16.51
CA GLU A 22 8.47 -3.53 -17.77
C GLU A 22 7.73 -3.00 -19.01
N LYS A 23 6.39 -2.95 -18.95
CA LYS A 23 5.57 -2.55 -20.10
C LYS A 23 5.51 -1.05 -20.31
N GLY A 24 5.71 -0.25 -19.27
CA GLY A 24 5.74 1.21 -19.36
C GLY A 24 4.81 1.90 -18.36
N LEU A 25 5.38 2.88 -17.63
CA LEU A 25 4.72 3.51 -16.48
C LEU A 25 3.47 4.31 -16.85
N ILE A 26 3.52 5.09 -17.94
CA ILE A 26 2.40 5.95 -18.36
C ILE A 26 1.22 5.10 -18.85
N GLU A 27 1.49 4.08 -19.66
CA GLU A 27 0.46 3.18 -20.21
C GLU A 27 -0.21 2.35 -19.11
N ARG A 28 0.54 2.04 -18.06
CA ARG A 28 0.10 1.22 -16.93
C ARG A 28 -0.25 2.03 -15.68
N GLN A 29 -0.34 3.36 -15.77
CA GLN A 29 -0.55 4.25 -14.63
C GLN A 29 -1.72 3.82 -13.72
N ARG A 30 -2.84 3.38 -14.31
CA ARG A 30 -4.06 2.99 -13.58
C ARG A 30 -3.79 1.72 -12.77
N THR A 31 -3.15 0.75 -13.40
CA THR A 31 -2.78 -0.50 -12.76
C THR A 31 -1.76 -0.24 -11.66
N ILE A 32 -0.76 0.61 -11.88
CA ILE A 32 0.21 1.03 -10.86
C ILE A 32 -0.50 1.67 -9.66
N GLY A 33 -1.42 2.61 -9.90
CA GLY A 33 -2.18 3.25 -8.83
C GLY A 33 -3.04 2.27 -8.03
N PHE A 34 -3.68 1.32 -8.70
CA PHE A 34 -4.50 0.30 -8.03
C PHE A 34 -3.63 -0.68 -7.23
N SER A 35 -2.60 -1.25 -7.85
CA SER A 35 -1.77 -2.29 -7.24
C SER A 35 -0.92 -1.76 -6.09
N THR A 36 -0.40 -0.52 -6.17
CA THR A 36 0.31 0.10 -5.03
C THR A 36 -0.63 0.32 -3.85
N SER A 37 -1.85 0.80 -4.08
CA SER A 37 -2.89 0.99 -3.06
C SER A 37 -3.30 -0.34 -2.41
N ALA A 38 -3.61 -1.36 -3.21
CA ALA A 38 -3.97 -2.69 -2.72
C ALA A 38 -2.84 -3.30 -1.87
N ALA A 39 -1.61 -3.29 -2.39
CA ALA A 39 -0.46 -3.81 -1.66
C ALA A 39 -0.20 -3.04 -0.34
N CYS A 40 -0.44 -1.73 -0.28
CA CYS A 40 -0.34 -0.97 0.97
C CYS A 40 -1.33 -1.46 2.03
N ALA A 41 -2.57 -1.71 1.63
CA ALA A 41 -3.61 -2.22 2.52
C ALA A 41 -3.24 -3.63 3.02
N ASP A 42 -2.89 -4.55 2.11
CA ASP A 42 -2.52 -5.92 2.47
C ASP A 42 -1.29 -5.97 3.39
N MET A 43 -0.23 -5.19 3.13
CA MET A 43 0.95 -5.13 4.00
C MET A 43 0.58 -4.64 5.41
N LEU A 44 -0.28 -3.62 5.50
CA LEU A 44 -0.73 -3.09 6.79
C LEU A 44 -1.61 -4.12 7.52
N GLU A 45 -2.51 -4.82 6.83
CA GLU A 45 -3.33 -5.88 7.45
C GLU A 45 -2.47 -7.04 7.95
N ILE A 46 -1.47 -7.47 7.18
CA ILE A 46 -0.52 -8.51 7.61
C ILE A 46 0.17 -8.09 8.91
N LEU A 47 0.75 -6.89 8.96
CA LEU A 47 1.43 -6.39 10.16
C LEU A 47 0.53 -6.40 11.38
N LEU A 48 -0.70 -5.91 11.22
CA LEU A 48 -1.63 -5.74 12.33
C LEU A 48 -2.19 -7.07 12.80
N HIS A 49 -2.47 -8.01 11.89
CA HIS A 49 -2.87 -9.35 12.26
C HIS A 49 -1.74 -10.12 12.94
N GLU A 50 -0.51 -10.07 12.42
CA GLU A 50 0.65 -10.73 13.03
C GLU A 50 0.95 -10.19 14.44
N LYS A 51 0.63 -8.92 14.70
CA LYS A 51 0.72 -8.30 16.03
C LYS A 51 -0.55 -8.44 16.88
N ASN A 52 -1.57 -9.15 16.41
CA ASN A 52 -2.89 -9.29 17.06
C ASN A 52 -3.53 -7.94 17.44
N LEU A 53 -3.32 -6.90 16.62
CA LEU A 53 -3.86 -5.54 16.82
C LEU A 53 -5.25 -5.34 16.19
N ILE A 54 -5.67 -6.24 15.30
CA ILE A 54 -6.97 -6.21 14.63
C ILE A 54 -7.59 -7.61 14.59
N ASP A 55 -8.92 -7.67 14.62
CA ASP A 55 -9.68 -8.91 14.48
C ASP A 55 -9.52 -9.53 13.08
N PRO A 56 -9.59 -10.87 12.93
CA PRO A 56 -9.57 -11.55 11.62
C PRO A 56 -10.62 -11.07 10.62
N GLY A 57 -11.69 -10.42 11.07
CA GLY A 57 -12.73 -9.83 10.21
C GLY A 57 -12.49 -8.37 9.84
N PHE A 58 -11.45 -7.73 10.39
CA PHE A 58 -11.11 -6.35 10.08
C PHE A 58 -10.64 -6.26 8.64
N ILE A 59 -11.19 -5.29 7.91
CA ILE A 59 -10.87 -5.02 6.51
C ILE A 59 -10.50 -3.54 6.42
N ILE A 60 -9.29 -3.24 5.98
CA ILE A 60 -8.83 -1.87 5.76
C ILE A 60 -9.50 -1.31 4.50
N ASN A 61 -10.30 -0.27 4.70
CA ASN A 61 -10.80 0.51 3.57
C ASN A 61 -9.75 1.54 3.15
N HIS A 62 -9.31 1.47 1.89
CA HIS A 62 -8.34 2.40 1.31
C HIS A 62 -8.78 3.88 1.43
N GLU A 63 -10.08 4.18 1.53
CA GLU A 63 -10.57 5.53 1.78
C GLU A 63 -10.16 6.09 3.14
N TRP A 64 -9.91 5.23 4.14
CA TRP A 64 -9.36 5.64 5.43
C TRP A 64 -7.93 6.15 5.28
N LEU A 65 -7.19 5.55 4.35
CA LEU A 65 -5.77 5.83 4.10
C LEU A 65 -5.53 7.14 3.33
N LYS A 66 -6.60 7.78 2.83
CA LYS A 66 -6.54 9.08 2.14
C LYS A 66 -6.50 10.28 3.07
N SER A 67 -6.73 10.10 4.38
CA SER A 67 -6.78 11.20 5.34
C SER A 67 -5.95 10.88 6.57
N LYS A 68 -4.98 11.73 6.87
CA LYS A 68 -4.13 11.60 8.07
C LYS A 68 -4.95 11.52 9.35
N ASN A 69 -6.06 12.26 9.43
CA ASN A 69 -6.95 12.23 10.61
C ASN A 69 -7.68 10.88 10.71
N LYS A 70 -8.29 10.42 9.61
CA LYS A 70 -8.96 9.10 9.59
C LYS A 70 -8.00 7.96 9.88
N ILE A 71 -6.78 8.02 9.35
CA ILE A 71 -5.72 7.06 9.68
C ILE A 71 -5.48 7.05 11.20
N LYS A 72 -5.24 8.22 11.82
CA LYS A 72 -4.97 8.27 13.26
C LYS A 72 -6.14 7.73 14.09
N GLU A 73 -7.37 8.01 13.70
CA GLU A 73 -8.57 7.49 14.36
C GLU A 73 -8.76 5.98 14.19
N LYS A 74 -8.50 5.45 12.98
CA LYS A 74 -8.70 4.02 12.67
C LYS A 74 -7.58 3.11 13.15
N PHE A 75 -6.39 3.66 13.34
CA PHE A 75 -5.21 2.94 13.82
C PHE A 75 -4.74 3.54 15.17
N PRO A 76 -5.53 3.42 16.26
CA PRO A 76 -5.19 4.00 17.56
C PRO A 76 -4.06 3.24 18.29
N PHE A 77 -3.80 1.98 17.91
CA PHE A 77 -2.75 1.14 18.49
C PHE A 77 -1.34 1.53 18.02
N ASP A 78 -0.32 1.22 18.81
CA ASP A 78 1.08 1.49 18.52
C ASP A 78 1.76 0.29 17.85
N PHE A 79 2.66 0.57 16.91
CA PHE A 79 3.48 -0.44 16.24
C PHE A 79 4.77 0.17 15.70
N SER A 80 5.79 -0.68 15.56
CA SER A 80 7.10 -0.31 15.02
C SER A 80 6.98 0.49 13.73
N LYS A 81 7.65 1.66 13.69
CA LYS A 81 7.68 2.60 12.55
C LYS A 81 6.29 3.10 12.09
N LYS A 82 5.30 3.13 12.99
CA LYS A 82 3.92 3.57 12.70
C LYS A 82 3.83 4.88 11.92
N GLU A 83 4.43 5.96 12.41
CA GLU A 83 4.30 7.26 11.76
C GLU A 83 4.88 7.27 10.34
N GLU A 84 5.97 6.56 10.14
CA GLU A 84 6.66 6.43 8.85
C GLU A 84 5.84 5.63 7.85
N ILE A 85 5.31 4.47 8.28
CA ILE A 85 4.40 3.61 7.50
C ILE A 85 3.17 4.41 7.08
N LEU A 86 2.48 5.03 8.04
CA LEU A 86 1.25 5.76 7.81
C LEU A 86 1.47 6.99 6.92
N SER A 87 2.60 7.67 7.08
CA SER A 87 2.95 8.81 6.22
C SER A 87 3.21 8.38 4.78
N LEU A 88 3.84 7.23 4.54
CA LEU A 88 4.10 6.72 3.19
C LEU A 88 2.82 6.22 2.52
N ILE A 89 1.99 5.49 3.26
CA ILE A 89 0.68 5.04 2.80
C ILE A 89 -0.18 6.23 2.36
N TYR A 90 -0.22 7.30 3.17
CA TYR A 90 -0.95 8.53 2.82
C TYR A 90 -0.48 9.14 1.49
N LYS A 91 0.85 9.23 1.28
CA LYS A 91 1.43 9.76 0.03
C LYS A 91 1.07 8.94 -1.21
N ILE A 92 0.92 7.63 -1.05
CA ILE A 92 0.51 6.73 -2.13
C ILE A 92 -0.99 6.92 -2.41
N GLU A 93 -1.81 6.93 -1.36
CA GLU A 93 -3.26 6.99 -1.44
C GLU A 93 -3.81 8.34 -1.90
N GLU A 94 -3.15 9.45 -1.55
CA GLU A 94 -3.56 10.77 -2.03
C GLU A 94 -3.43 10.88 -3.57
N LYS A 95 -2.42 10.22 -4.15
CA LYS A 95 -2.18 10.21 -5.60
C LYS A 95 -2.92 9.09 -6.34
N ARG A 96 -3.33 8.03 -5.65
CA ARG A 96 -4.07 6.87 -6.21
C ARG A 96 -5.22 7.30 -7.11
N ASN A 97 -6.09 8.19 -6.63
CA ASN A 97 -7.27 8.60 -7.39
C ASN A 97 -6.91 9.26 -8.72
N ILE A 98 -5.84 10.05 -8.74
CA ILE A 98 -5.35 10.72 -9.94
C ILE A 98 -4.77 9.69 -10.92
N LEU A 99 -4.00 8.71 -10.43
CA LEU A 99 -3.48 7.62 -11.29
C LEU A 99 -4.58 6.71 -11.83
N CYS A 100 -5.60 6.39 -11.02
CA CYS A 100 -6.62 5.42 -11.40
C CYS A 100 -7.69 6.02 -12.33
N TYR A 101 -8.16 7.24 -12.03
CA TYR A 101 -9.31 7.85 -12.68
C TYR A 101 -9.01 9.18 -13.36
N GLY A 102 -7.85 9.77 -13.11
CA GLY A 102 -7.46 11.06 -13.66
C GLY A 102 -6.88 10.98 -15.07
N LYS A 103 -6.39 12.12 -15.53
CA LYS A 103 -5.64 12.24 -16.79
C LYS A 103 -4.27 11.57 -16.68
N PRO A 104 -3.65 11.19 -17.80
CA PRO A 104 -2.26 10.76 -17.83
C PRO A 104 -1.33 11.69 -17.05
N GLN A 105 -0.65 11.12 -16.06
CA GLN A 105 0.36 11.82 -15.27
C GLN A 105 1.73 11.74 -15.97
N LYS A 106 2.62 12.66 -15.60
CA LYS A 106 4.02 12.59 -16.00
C LYS A 106 4.65 11.35 -15.38
N GLU A 107 5.59 10.74 -16.10
CA GLU A 107 6.32 9.57 -15.63
C GLU A 107 6.99 9.81 -14.26
N GLU A 108 7.51 11.02 -14.04
CA GLU A 108 8.13 11.44 -12.77
C GLU A 108 7.20 11.27 -11.56
N GLU A 109 5.92 11.64 -11.68
CA GLU A 109 4.92 11.48 -10.61
C GLU A 109 4.65 10.00 -10.33
N ILE A 110 4.59 9.18 -11.38
CA ILE A 110 4.36 7.74 -11.25
C ILE A 110 5.58 7.08 -10.59
N ARG A 111 6.80 7.50 -10.97
CA ARG A 111 8.05 7.06 -10.34
C ARG A 111 8.13 7.47 -8.87
N GLU A 112 7.66 8.67 -8.51
CA GLU A 112 7.61 9.09 -7.11
C GLU A 112 6.76 8.15 -6.25
N ILE A 113 5.60 7.74 -6.77
CA ILE A 113 4.70 6.80 -6.08
C ILE A 113 5.35 5.43 -5.93
N LEU A 114 5.99 4.91 -6.99
CA LEU A 114 6.75 3.67 -6.92
C LEU A 114 7.93 3.76 -5.94
N ASN A 115 8.60 4.91 -5.87
CA ASN A 115 9.67 5.15 -4.90
C ASN A 115 9.15 5.17 -3.45
N ASN A 116 8.00 5.81 -3.20
CA ASN A 116 7.34 5.79 -1.91
C ASN A 116 6.89 4.37 -1.53
N PHE A 117 6.35 3.62 -2.49
CA PHE A 117 5.97 2.22 -2.31
C PHE A 117 7.18 1.32 -2.00
N ASN A 118 8.30 1.49 -2.70
CA ASN A 118 9.53 0.74 -2.44
C ASN A 118 10.11 1.06 -1.06
N LYS A 119 10.06 2.31 -0.61
CA LYS A 119 10.43 2.69 0.77
C LYS A 119 9.52 2.02 1.79
N LEU A 120 8.22 2.04 1.54
CA LEU A 120 7.23 1.40 2.40
C LEU A 120 7.50 -0.10 2.52
N ARG A 121 7.77 -0.78 1.40
CA ARG A 121 8.10 -2.20 1.37
C ARG A 121 9.35 -2.52 2.19
N LYS A 122 10.41 -1.71 2.08
CA LYS A 122 11.62 -1.87 2.90
C LYS A 122 11.32 -1.76 4.39
N ILE A 123 10.49 -0.79 4.79
CA ILE A 123 10.07 -0.63 6.17
C ILE A 123 9.28 -1.85 6.66
N PHE A 124 8.37 -2.37 5.83
CA PHE A 124 7.59 -3.57 6.16
C PHE A 124 8.48 -4.81 6.34
N LEU A 125 9.48 -5.00 5.47
CA LEU A 125 10.49 -6.05 5.62
C LEU A 125 11.26 -5.92 6.93
N GLU A 126 11.68 -4.71 7.30
CA GLU A 126 12.40 -4.46 8.56
C GLU A 126 11.55 -4.76 9.82
N VAL A 127 10.22 -4.62 9.74
CA VAL A 127 9.31 -4.92 10.85
C VAL A 127 8.75 -6.35 10.82
N GLY A 128 9.25 -7.19 9.91
CA GLY A 128 8.93 -8.61 9.84
C GLY A 128 7.75 -8.99 8.94
N VAL A 129 7.22 -8.05 8.14
CA VAL A 129 6.21 -8.35 7.12
C VAL A 129 6.94 -8.77 5.86
N ASP A 130 6.99 -10.08 5.65
CA ASP A 130 7.53 -10.64 4.42
C ASP A 130 6.41 -11.03 3.44
N ALA A 131 6.70 -10.80 2.17
CA ALA A 131 5.88 -11.23 1.06
C ALA A 131 6.32 -12.60 0.53
N GLU A 132 7.34 -13.24 1.11
CA GLU A 132 7.78 -14.61 0.80
C GLU A 132 6.79 -15.71 1.22
#